data_AF-A0A1Q5I0F2-F1
#
_entry.id   AF-A0A1Q5I0F2-F1
#
_cell.length_a   1.000
_cell.length_b   1.000
_cell.length_c   1.000
_cell.angle_alpha   90.00
_cell.angle_beta   90.00
_cell.angle_gamma   90.00
#
_symmetry.space_group_name_H-M   'P 1'
#
loop_
_entity.id
_entity.type
_entity.pdbx_description
1 polymer ?
#
loop_
_entity_poly.entity_id
_entity_poly.type
_entity_poly.pdbx_seq_one_letter_code
_entity_poly.pdbx_strand_id
1 'polypeptide(L)'
;MRGVTEAPGAHDDLPLLDDLMPWSVAPLRFGRSWIVAPDARTLRSRWDRLVAAEGAEREALFRSSRARTPASAVAALPGQRTSTVRLAREAGPCPEPVRVARGPFDEQWLLPDHRLIDTARPELWRVAGEPQLFAVEQGYVPGAAGPALLVTAALPEGRSAAGRPGRIRPLFRRPGGREPNVAPGLLAFLGKRYGHEVDALEWLAWTVAAARPSPAGCRVPVPADPEVWAAGVALGRELLDVQARGALSGAKPRLPGGRRPYVRAAVPARLATLTYDDEDEALCLDEGRISPVPEEAWEFRVGGARVLEQWFAHRTAPQEPGSLESIGPVAWPQEWTSELLDLITMLALLGAREAERAAFTGEAAGREELRAAGILPPPPRARRPASVLDHQEEGPEGQFMLL
;
A
#
# COMPACT_ATOMS: atom_id res chain seq x y z
N MET A 1 -38.18 -10.93 -26.11
CA MET A 1 -38.21 -10.38 -24.73
C MET A 1 -37.31 -9.16 -24.72
N ARG A 2 -37.90 -7.97 -24.55
CA ARG A 2 -37.16 -6.71 -24.44
C ARG A 2 -36.37 -6.77 -23.13
N GLY A 3 -35.06 -6.52 -23.22
CA GLY A 3 -34.19 -6.42 -22.06
C GLY A 3 -34.69 -5.30 -21.16
N VAL A 4 -34.91 -5.63 -19.89
CA VAL A 4 -35.10 -4.64 -18.84
C VAL A 4 -33.74 -3.95 -18.68
N THR A 5 -33.60 -2.76 -19.26
CA THR A 5 -32.63 -1.79 -18.78
C THR A 5 -33.03 -1.46 -17.35
N GLU A 6 -32.34 -2.05 -16.37
CA GLU A 6 -32.34 -1.52 -15.01
C GLU A 6 -31.96 -0.04 -15.10
N ALA A 7 -32.80 0.82 -14.51
CA ALA A 7 -32.45 2.21 -14.35
C ALA A 7 -31.11 2.29 -13.58
N PRO A 8 -30.19 3.21 -13.94
CA PRO A 8 -28.98 3.40 -13.16
C PRO A 8 -29.37 3.66 -11.71
N GLY A 9 -28.96 2.77 -10.80
CA GLY A 9 -29.24 2.96 -9.38
C GLY A 9 -28.62 4.26 -8.89
N ALA A 10 -29.11 4.83 -7.79
CA ALA A 10 -28.61 6.08 -7.20
C ALA A 10 -27.09 6.11 -6.91
N HIS A 11 -26.40 4.97 -7.02
CA HIS A 11 -24.95 4.83 -6.85
C HIS A 11 -24.16 5.07 -8.15
N ASP A 12 -24.78 5.10 -9.33
CA ASP A 12 -24.09 5.34 -10.60
C ASP A 12 -23.74 6.82 -10.85
N ASP A 13 -24.38 7.74 -10.13
CA ASP A 13 -24.08 9.17 -10.22
C ASP A 13 -23.03 9.66 -9.21
N LEU A 14 -22.46 8.76 -8.38
CA LEU A 14 -21.34 9.14 -7.52
C LEU A 14 -20.06 9.33 -8.37
N PRO A 15 -19.25 10.37 -8.08
CA PRO A 15 -18.00 10.58 -8.80
C PRO A 15 -16.98 9.48 -8.49
N LEU A 16 -16.22 9.10 -9.52
CA LEU A 16 -15.12 8.14 -9.38
C LEU A 16 -13.93 8.83 -8.72
N LEU A 17 -13.24 8.11 -7.84
CA LEU A 17 -11.96 8.54 -7.31
C LEU A 17 -10.95 8.79 -8.44
N ASP A 18 -11.09 8.11 -9.57
CA ASP A 18 -10.28 8.37 -10.76
C ASP A 18 -10.48 9.75 -11.39
N ASP A 19 -11.65 10.33 -11.20
CA ASP A 19 -11.95 11.68 -11.64
C ASP A 19 -11.52 12.72 -10.57
N LEU A 20 -11.59 12.37 -9.28
CA LEU A 20 -11.32 13.26 -8.15
C LEU A 20 -9.85 13.30 -7.71
N MET A 21 -9.10 12.20 -7.85
CA MET A 21 -7.66 12.08 -7.59
C MET A 21 -6.94 11.57 -8.85
N PRO A 22 -6.85 12.40 -9.89
CA PRO A 22 -6.69 11.94 -11.28
C PRO A 22 -5.37 11.24 -11.61
N TRP A 23 -4.27 11.54 -10.91
CA TRP A 23 -3.03 10.81 -11.12
C TRP A 23 -3.06 9.47 -10.39
N SER A 24 -3.02 8.39 -11.17
CA SER A 24 -2.82 7.05 -10.65
C SER A 24 -1.70 6.33 -11.39
N VAL A 25 -1.07 5.40 -10.68
CA VAL A 25 0.02 4.59 -11.20
C VAL A 25 -0.35 3.12 -11.01
N ALA A 26 -0.07 2.31 -12.02
CA ALA A 26 -0.26 0.86 -11.91
C ALA A 26 0.77 0.25 -10.95
N PRO A 27 0.43 -0.87 -10.28
CA PRO A 27 1.31 -1.52 -9.30
C PRO A 27 2.74 -1.77 -9.78
N LEU A 28 3.69 -1.75 -8.84
CA LEU A 28 5.07 -2.18 -9.10
C LEU A 28 5.11 -3.68 -9.40
N ARG A 29 6.15 -4.12 -10.10
CA ARG A 29 6.49 -5.53 -10.27
C ARG A 29 7.91 -5.76 -9.83
N PHE A 30 8.10 -6.46 -8.72
CA PHE A 30 9.43 -6.88 -8.30
C PHE A 30 10.00 -7.91 -9.27
N GLY A 31 9.19 -8.92 -9.62
CA GLY A 31 9.57 -9.95 -10.61
C GLY A 31 10.42 -11.08 -10.05
N ARG A 32 10.94 -10.89 -8.83
CA ARG A 32 11.75 -11.82 -8.06
C ARG A 32 11.46 -11.57 -6.58
N SER A 33 11.33 -12.64 -5.81
CA SER A 33 10.93 -12.57 -4.39
C SER A 33 12.11 -12.29 -3.47
N TRP A 34 13.33 -12.69 -3.84
CA TRP A 34 14.50 -12.56 -2.96
C TRP A 34 14.88 -11.10 -2.64
N ILE A 35 14.43 -10.12 -3.44
CA ILE A 35 14.76 -8.70 -3.24
C ILE A 35 13.93 -8.02 -2.15
N VAL A 36 12.91 -8.71 -1.61
CA VAL A 36 12.07 -8.25 -0.51
C VAL A 36 12.14 -9.25 0.65
N ALA A 37 12.21 -8.75 1.88
CA ALA A 37 12.20 -9.58 3.08
C ALA A 37 11.66 -8.82 4.29
N PRO A 38 11.12 -9.54 5.30
CA PRO A 38 10.68 -8.93 6.55
C PRO A 38 11.79 -8.19 7.32
N ASP A 39 13.06 -8.55 7.12
CA ASP A 39 14.21 -7.93 7.77
C ASP A 39 15.34 -7.55 6.79
N ALA A 40 16.02 -6.44 7.08
CA ALA A 40 17.10 -5.91 6.25
C ALA A 40 18.34 -6.82 6.22
N ARG A 41 18.60 -7.58 7.29
CA ARG A 41 19.78 -8.45 7.40
C ARG A 41 19.69 -9.58 6.36
N THR A 42 18.53 -10.20 6.20
CA THR A 42 18.30 -11.21 5.18
C THR A 42 18.57 -10.68 3.78
N LEU A 43 18.16 -9.44 3.46
CA LEU A 43 18.45 -8.84 2.16
C LEU A 43 19.95 -8.62 1.92
N ARG A 44 20.69 -8.20 2.95
CA ARG A 44 22.15 -8.07 2.86
C ARG A 44 22.81 -9.42 2.62
N SER A 45 22.42 -10.46 3.36
CA SER A 45 22.96 -11.82 3.14
C SER A 45 22.63 -12.37 1.75
N ARG A 46 21.43 -12.08 1.22
CA ARG A 46 21.06 -12.45 -0.16
C ARG A 46 21.89 -11.71 -1.19
N TRP A 47 22.12 -10.41 -0.98
CA TRP A 47 22.98 -9.62 -1.84
C TRP A 47 24.42 -10.15 -1.85
N ASP A 48 25.01 -10.39 -0.67
CA ASP A 48 26.37 -10.92 -0.52
C ASP A 48 26.53 -12.25 -1.26
N ARG A 49 25.54 -13.14 -1.15
CA ARG A 49 25.53 -14.41 -1.89
C ARG A 49 25.48 -14.20 -3.40
N LEU A 50 24.66 -13.27 -3.89
CA LEU A 50 24.55 -12.97 -5.32
C LEU A 50 25.86 -12.39 -5.88
N VAL A 51 26.47 -11.44 -5.17
CA VAL A 51 27.71 -10.80 -5.65
C VAL A 51 28.94 -11.69 -5.48
N ALA A 52 28.92 -12.67 -4.57
CA ALA A 52 29.96 -13.69 -4.48
C ALA A 52 29.87 -14.76 -5.59
N ALA A 53 28.70 -14.95 -6.19
CA ALA A 53 28.51 -15.91 -7.28
C ALA A 53 29.05 -15.36 -8.61
N GLU A 54 29.48 -16.27 -9.50
CA GLU A 54 30.03 -15.93 -10.81
C GLU A 54 29.34 -16.71 -11.94
N GLY A 55 29.42 -16.16 -13.16
CA GLY A 55 28.96 -16.84 -14.39
C GLY A 55 27.53 -17.37 -14.31
N ALA A 56 27.36 -18.66 -14.65
CA ALA A 56 26.07 -19.33 -14.71
C ALA A 56 25.36 -19.41 -13.34
N GLU A 57 26.12 -19.47 -12.23
CA GLU A 57 25.54 -19.51 -10.90
C GLU A 57 24.86 -18.17 -10.55
N ARG A 58 25.54 -17.05 -10.84
CA ARG A 58 24.96 -15.71 -10.63
C ARG A 58 23.69 -15.51 -11.45
N GLU A 59 23.70 -15.95 -12.71
CA GLU A 59 22.52 -15.88 -13.59
C GLU A 59 21.33 -16.69 -13.03
N ALA A 60 21.60 -17.90 -12.52
CA ALA A 60 20.60 -18.75 -11.89
C ALA A 60 20.02 -18.12 -10.61
N LEU A 61 20.88 -17.59 -9.73
CA LEU A 61 20.47 -16.92 -8.49
C LEU A 61 19.68 -15.64 -8.74
N PHE A 62 20.03 -14.88 -9.78
CA PHE A 62 19.35 -13.62 -10.11
C PHE A 62 17.87 -13.82 -10.45
N ARG A 63 17.52 -14.97 -11.05
CA ARG A 63 16.19 -15.27 -11.61
C ARG A 63 15.76 -14.25 -12.67
N SER A 64 16.40 -14.35 -13.84
CA SER A 64 16.12 -13.50 -15.00
C SER A 64 14.65 -13.57 -15.42
N SER A 65 14.09 -12.42 -15.74
CA SER A 65 12.76 -12.25 -16.31
C SER A 65 12.86 -11.64 -17.69
N ARG A 66 11.74 -11.58 -18.43
CA ARG A 66 11.70 -10.85 -19.70
C ARG A 66 12.02 -9.34 -19.55
N ALA A 67 11.82 -8.79 -18.35
CA ALA A 67 12.02 -7.36 -18.09
C ALA A 67 13.41 -7.05 -17.54
N ARG A 68 14.04 -7.97 -16.81
CA ARG A 68 15.34 -7.76 -16.15
C ARG A 68 16.20 -9.01 -16.23
N THR A 69 17.45 -8.78 -16.57
CA THR A 69 18.56 -9.74 -16.61
C THR A 69 19.78 -9.08 -15.97
N PRO A 70 20.83 -9.83 -15.58
CA PRO A 70 22.07 -9.24 -15.07
C PRO A 70 22.74 -8.28 -16.06
N ALA A 71 22.45 -8.41 -17.36
CA ALA A 71 22.96 -7.53 -18.42
C ALA A 71 22.09 -6.27 -18.66
N SER A 72 20.98 -6.11 -17.95
CA SER A 72 20.09 -4.96 -18.10
C SER A 72 20.78 -3.66 -17.69
N ALA A 73 20.75 -2.66 -18.58
CA ALA A 73 21.23 -1.32 -18.31
C ALA A 73 20.03 -0.39 -18.11
N VAL A 74 19.91 0.18 -16.91
CA VAL A 74 18.80 1.05 -16.50
C VAL A 74 19.34 2.21 -15.68
N ALA A 75 18.63 3.34 -15.70
CA ALA A 75 18.92 4.49 -14.84
C ALA A 75 18.75 4.13 -13.36
N ALA A 76 19.43 4.88 -12.49
CA ALA A 76 19.24 4.77 -11.04
C ALA A 76 17.78 5.03 -10.66
N LEU A 77 17.33 4.40 -9.57
CA LEU A 77 16.02 4.74 -9.03
C LEU A 77 16.05 6.15 -8.44
N PRO A 78 15.03 6.99 -8.70
CA PRO A 78 14.97 8.33 -8.12
C PRO A 78 15.07 8.30 -6.60
N GLY A 79 15.93 9.16 -6.04
CA GLY A 79 16.20 9.23 -4.61
C GLY A 79 17.06 8.10 -4.04
N GLN A 80 17.52 7.16 -4.87
CA GLN A 80 18.33 6.01 -4.44
C GLN A 80 19.79 6.15 -4.88
N ARG A 81 20.70 5.70 -4.02
CA ARG A 81 22.14 5.67 -4.31
C ARG A 81 22.56 4.25 -4.71
N THR A 82 22.22 3.86 -5.93
CA THR A 82 22.51 2.53 -6.47
C THR A 82 23.35 2.63 -7.74
N SER A 83 24.27 1.69 -7.93
CA SER A 83 25.06 1.57 -9.15
C SER A 83 24.17 1.39 -10.39
N THR A 84 24.51 2.09 -11.46
CA THR A 84 23.88 1.93 -12.79
C THR A 84 24.66 0.99 -13.71
N VAL A 85 25.82 0.50 -13.25
CA VAL A 85 26.60 -0.53 -13.96
C VAL A 85 25.76 -1.80 -14.06
N ARG A 86 25.83 -2.54 -15.16
CA ARG A 86 25.16 -3.84 -15.30
C ARG A 86 25.49 -4.77 -14.12
N LEU A 87 24.46 -5.41 -13.58
CA LEU A 87 24.57 -6.30 -12.42
C LEU A 87 25.52 -7.49 -12.66
N ALA A 88 25.68 -7.92 -13.92
CA ALA A 88 26.66 -8.94 -14.31
C ALA A 88 28.10 -8.58 -13.91
N ARG A 89 28.41 -7.29 -13.76
CA ARG A 89 29.73 -6.77 -13.33
C ARG A 89 29.69 -6.17 -11.93
N GLU A 90 28.59 -6.34 -11.20
CA GLU A 90 28.44 -5.80 -9.86
C GLU A 90 29.36 -6.52 -8.87
N ALA A 91 30.03 -5.71 -8.04
CA ALA A 91 30.90 -6.13 -6.95
C ALA A 91 30.83 -5.17 -5.75
N GLY A 92 29.96 -4.16 -5.83
CA GLY A 92 29.76 -3.13 -4.81
C GLY A 92 28.93 -3.60 -3.63
N PRO A 93 28.84 -2.74 -2.60
CA PRO A 93 28.10 -3.04 -1.38
C PRO A 93 26.60 -3.20 -1.65
N CYS A 94 25.92 -3.90 -0.74
CA CYS A 94 24.47 -4.00 -0.75
C CYS A 94 23.84 -2.60 -0.70
N PRO A 95 22.90 -2.26 -1.61
CA PRO A 95 22.19 -1.01 -1.52
C PRO A 95 21.39 -0.98 -0.21
N GLU A 96 21.32 0.19 0.43
CA GLU A 96 20.65 0.32 1.72
C GLU A 96 19.16 -0.07 1.58
N PRO A 97 18.68 -1.12 2.26
CA PRO A 97 17.30 -1.54 2.12
C PRO A 97 16.33 -0.45 2.56
N VAL A 98 15.21 -0.30 1.84
CA VAL A 98 14.17 0.69 2.15
C VAL A 98 12.86 0.01 2.52
N ARG A 99 12.03 0.68 3.34
CA ARG A 99 10.71 0.20 3.70
C ARG A 99 9.74 0.33 2.53
N VAL A 100 8.96 -0.72 2.29
CA VAL A 100 7.88 -0.78 1.30
C VAL A 100 6.67 -1.47 1.88
N ALA A 101 5.47 -1.09 1.42
CA ALA A 101 4.25 -1.84 1.72
C ALA A 101 4.10 -2.98 0.70
N ARG A 102 4.46 -4.21 1.11
CA ARG A 102 4.42 -5.42 0.29
C ARG A 102 2.99 -5.93 0.08
N GLY A 103 2.12 -5.69 1.05
CA GLY A 103 0.70 -6.04 0.99
C GLY A 103 -0.10 -5.20 1.98
N PRO A 104 -1.39 -5.51 2.16
CA PRO A 104 -2.21 -4.83 3.15
C PRO A 104 -1.58 -4.91 4.55
N PHE A 105 -1.24 -3.75 5.11
CA PHE A 105 -0.63 -3.61 6.45
C PHE A 105 0.68 -4.39 6.67
N ASP A 106 1.30 -4.92 5.61
CA ASP A 106 2.56 -5.66 5.66
C ASP A 106 3.68 -4.78 5.06
N GLU A 107 4.40 -4.11 5.94
CA GLU A 107 5.58 -3.37 5.55
C GLU A 107 6.83 -4.24 5.72
N GLN A 108 7.61 -4.33 4.66
CA GLN A 108 8.84 -5.12 4.58
C GLN A 108 9.99 -4.25 4.06
N TRP A 109 11.17 -4.83 3.94
CA TRP A 109 12.34 -4.20 3.35
C TRP A 109 12.49 -4.63 1.90
N LEU A 110 12.94 -3.71 1.04
CA LEU A 110 13.25 -3.94 -0.38
C LEU A 110 14.67 -3.47 -0.67
N LEU A 111 15.39 -4.21 -1.53
CA LEU A 111 16.61 -3.70 -2.19
C LEU A 111 16.21 -2.70 -3.29
N PRO A 112 16.47 -1.38 -3.12
CA PRO A 112 15.92 -0.34 -3.98
C PRO A 112 16.75 -0.13 -5.25
N ASP A 113 16.99 -1.20 -6.01
CA ASP A 113 17.83 -1.18 -7.20
C ASP A 113 17.00 -1.45 -8.46
N HIS A 114 17.05 -0.51 -9.41
CA HIS A 114 16.24 -0.58 -10.62
C HIS A 114 16.54 -1.83 -11.48
N ARG A 115 17.79 -2.32 -11.43
CA ARG A 115 18.24 -3.52 -12.16
C ARG A 115 17.53 -4.77 -11.64
N LEU A 116 17.09 -4.75 -10.38
CA LEU A 116 16.43 -5.86 -9.70
C LEU A 116 14.90 -5.82 -9.81
N ILE A 117 14.29 -4.77 -10.34
CA ILE A 117 12.83 -4.57 -10.30
C ILE A 117 12.26 -4.55 -11.72
N ASP A 118 11.42 -5.54 -12.05
CA ASP A 118 10.82 -5.69 -13.38
C ASP A 118 10.03 -4.46 -13.85
N THR A 119 9.31 -3.80 -12.94
CA THR A 119 8.54 -2.59 -13.22
C THR A 119 8.56 -1.70 -12.00
N ALA A 120 9.48 -0.73 -11.99
CA ALA A 120 9.80 0.01 -10.78
C ALA A 120 8.95 1.27 -10.57
N ARG A 121 8.26 1.78 -11.59
CA ARG A 121 7.46 3.02 -11.52
C ARG A 121 8.26 4.21 -10.93
N PRO A 122 9.35 4.66 -11.58
CA PRO A 122 10.21 5.74 -11.08
C PRO A 122 9.45 7.00 -10.63
N GLU A 123 8.32 7.30 -11.26
CA GLU A 123 7.42 8.39 -10.89
C GLU A 123 6.91 8.33 -9.45
N LEU A 124 6.74 7.14 -8.86
CA LEU A 124 6.37 6.99 -7.44
C LEU A 124 7.56 7.19 -6.52
N TRP A 125 8.76 6.75 -6.93
CA TRP A 125 10.00 6.95 -6.17
C TRP A 125 10.36 8.44 -6.05
N ARG A 126 10.10 9.24 -7.10
CA ARG A 126 10.34 10.69 -7.08
C ARG A 126 9.57 11.42 -5.99
N VAL A 127 8.34 10.96 -5.69
CA VAL A 127 7.46 11.61 -4.72
C VAL A 127 7.44 10.89 -3.37
N ALA A 128 8.14 9.76 -3.23
CA ALA A 128 8.22 9.02 -1.99
C ALA A 128 9.03 9.79 -0.93
N GLY A 129 8.73 9.50 0.34
CA GLY A 129 9.31 10.20 1.49
C GLY A 129 8.33 11.18 2.13
N GLU A 130 8.59 11.58 3.37
CA GLU A 130 7.69 12.45 4.12
C GLU A 130 7.48 13.80 3.41
N PRO A 131 6.26 14.37 3.43
CA PRO A 131 5.03 13.89 4.09
C PRO A 131 4.11 13.06 3.15
N GLN A 132 4.66 12.34 2.16
CA GLN A 132 3.85 11.62 1.18
C GLN A 132 3.04 10.47 1.80
N LEU A 133 1.75 10.42 1.48
CA LEU A 133 0.88 9.25 1.65
C LEU A 133 0.45 8.69 0.30
N PHE A 134 0.26 7.38 0.21
CA PHE A 134 -0.26 6.70 -0.97
C PHE A 134 -1.60 6.05 -0.64
N ALA A 135 -2.65 6.45 -1.37
CA ALA A 135 -3.92 5.73 -1.37
C ALA A 135 -3.84 4.58 -2.39
N VAL A 136 -4.09 3.36 -1.94
CA VAL A 136 -4.03 2.14 -2.74
C VAL A 136 -5.44 1.58 -2.91
N GLU A 137 -5.99 1.82 -4.09
CA GLU A 137 -7.22 1.16 -4.54
C GLU A 137 -6.95 -0.30 -4.83
N GLN A 138 -7.68 -1.18 -4.15
CA GLN A 138 -7.61 -2.61 -4.41
C GLN A 138 -8.32 -2.96 -5.72
N GLY A 139 -7.87 -4.03 -6.37
CA GLY A 139 -8.59 -4.57 -7.52
C GLY A 139 -9.99 -5.01 -7.10
N TYR A 140 -11.03 -4.57 -7.83
CA TYR A 140 -12.42 -4.86 -7.46
C TYR A 140 -12.70 -6.36 -7.46
N VAL A 141 -13.14 -6.90 -6.33
CA VAL A 141 -13.64 -8.26 -6.17
C VAL A 141 -15.12 -8.17 -5.75
N PRO A 142 -16.07 -8.70 -6.54
CA PRO A 142 -17.48 -8.66 -6.19
C PRO A 142 -17.75 -9.26 -4.81
N GLY A 143 -18.46 -8.51 -3.95
CA GLY A 143 -18.85 -8.97 -2.62
C GLY A 143 -17.71 -9.12 -1.60
N ALA A 144 -16.48 -8.75 -1.94
CA ALA A 144 -15.38 -8.78 -0.96
C ALA A 144 -15.59 -7.72 0.11
N ALA A 145 -15.50 -8.13 1.37
CA ALA A 145 -15.45 -7.25 2.52
C ALA A 145 -14.10 -6.49 2.59
N GLY A 146 -14.09 -5.43 3.38
CA GLY A 146 -12.91 -4.65 3.71
C GLY A 146 -12.90 -3.24 3.11
N PRO A 147 -11.84 -2.47 3.40
CA PRO A 147 -11.76 -1.08 2.99
C PRO A 147 -11.61 -0.93 1.48
N ALA A 148 -12.25 0.10 0.92
CA ALA A 148 -12.10 0.49 -0.49
C ALA A 148 -10.66 0.93 -0.80
N LEU A 149 -10.04 1.60 0.16
CA LEU A 149 -8.71 2.17 0.08
C LEU A 149 -7.85 1.73 1.26
N LEU A 150 -6.63 1.32 0.95
CA LEU A 150 -5.56 1.31 1.94
C LEU A 150 -4.76 2.59 1.84
N VAL A 151 -4.17 3.03 2.94
CA VAL A 151 -3.26 4.16 2.97
C VAL A 151 -1.95 3.76 3.63
N THR A 152 -0.84 4.21 3.07
CA THR A 152 0.50 3.97 3.62
C THR A 152 1.44 5.12 3.29
N ALA A 153 2.39 5.39 4.19
CA ALA A 153 3.51 6.30 3.93
C ALA A 153 4.67 5.60 3.20
N ALA A 154 4.79 4.27 3.34
CA ALA A 154 5.78 3.48 2.63
C ALA A 154 5.39 3.34 1.15
N LEU A 155 6.37 3.21 0.25
CA LEU A 155 6.10 2.97 -1.16
C LEU A 155 5.33 1.65 -1.34
N PRO A 156 4.10 1.65 -1.89
CA PRO A 156 3.31 0.44 -2.00
C PRO A 156 3.68 -0.35 -3.26
N GLU A 157 3.77 -1.68 -3.15
CA GLU A 157 3.80 -2.52 -4.35
C GLU A 157 2.46 -2.41 -5.11
N GLY A 158 1.34 -2.36 -4.38
CA GLY A 158 0.00 -2.13 -4.92
C GLY A 158 -0.66 -3.33 -5.59
N ARG A 159 -0.08 -4.54 -5.49
CA ARG A 159 -0.72 -5.76 -6.00
C ARG A 159 -1.81 -6.24 -5.06
N SER A 160 -2.97 -6.57 -5.61
CA SER A 160 -4.03 -7.24 -4.87
C SER A 160 -3.75 -8.74 -4.80
N ALA A 161 -4.06 -9.35 -3.64
CA ALA A 161 -4.06 -10.81 -3.46
C ALA A 161 -5.02 -11.51 -4.45
N ALA A 162 -6.09 -10.85 -4.89
CA ALA A 162 -7.04 -11.38 -5.87
C ALA A 162 -6.54 -11.36 -7.33
N GLY A 163 -5.27 -11.00 -7.57
CA GLY A 163 -4.66 -10.98 -8.91
C GLY A 163 -5.16 -9.86 -9.84
N ARG A 164 -6.17 -9.09 -9.43
CA ARG A 164 -6.66 -7.92 -10.17
C ARG A 164 -5.79 -6.69 -9.90
N PRO A 165 -5.36 -5.96 -10.94
CA PRO A 165 -4.45 -4.82 -10.74
C PRO A 165 -5.18 -3.65 -10.07
N GLY A 166 -4.72 -3.28 -8.88
CA GLY A 166 -5.15 -2.07 -8.17
C GLY A 166 -4.63 -0.77 -8.79
N ARG A 167 -4.78 0.35 -8.09
CA ARG A 167 -4.20 1.64 -8.45
C ARG A 167 -3.53 2.28 -7.24
N ILE A 168 -2.35 2.85 -7.45
CA ILE A 168 -1.63 3.65 -6.46
C ILE A 168 -1.87 5.12 -6.79
N ARG A 169 -2.40 5.88 -5.83
CA ARG A 169 -2.64 7.31 -5.94
C ARG A 169 -1.83 8.05 -4.87
N PRO A 170 -0.69 8.65 -5.24
CA PRO A 170 0.03 9.54 -4.34
C PRO A 170 -0.87 10.70 -3.94
N LEU A 171 -0.86 11.11 -2.67
CA LEU A 171 -1.59 12.29 -2.20
C LEU A 171 -1.04 13.61 -2.79
N PHE A 172 0.24 13.65 -3.15
CA PHE A 172 0.91 14.84 -3.67
C PHE A 172 1.62 14.49 -4.97
N ARG A 173 1.60 15.42 -5.92
CA ARG A 173 2.20 15.25 -7.26
C ARG A 173 3.66 15.67 -7.31
N ARG A 174 4.16 16.31 -6.24
CA ARG A 174 5.53 16.79 -6.08
C ARG A 174 6.13 16.36 -4.74
N PRO A 175 7.47 16.22 -4.69
CA PRO A 175 8.19 16.02 -3.44
C PRO A 175 7.91 17.15 -2.43
N GLY A 176 7.99 16.79 -1.14
CA GLY A 176 7.80 17.72 -0.01
C GLY A 176 6.36 18.10 0.25
N GLY A 177 5.39 17.26 -0.15
CA GLY A 177 3.97 17.49 0.15
C GLY A 177 3.34 18.61 -0.68
N ARG A 178 3.86 18.87 -1.88
CA ARG A 178 3.42 19.97 -2.74
C ARG A 178 2.49 19.49 -3.84
N GLU A 179 1.58 20.36 -4.26
CA GLU A 179 0.61 20.11 -5.35
C GLU A 179 -0.22 18.83 -5.10
N PRO A 180 -1.30 18.91 -4.30
CA PRO A 180 -2.18 17.77 -4.05
C PRO A 180 -2.67 17.10 -5.33
N ASN A 181 -2.73 15.77 -5.32
CA ASN A 181 -3.30 14.96 -6.39
C ASN A 181 -4.82 14.94 -6.29
N VAL A 182 -5.43 16.08 -6.56
CA VAL A 182 -6.88 16.27 -6.57
C VAL A 182 -7.29 16.98 -7.84
N ALA A 183 -8.54 16.78 -8.28
CA ALA A 183 -9.08 17.46 -9.44
C ALA A 183 -8.98 18.99 -9.22
N PRO A 184 -8.46 19.77 -10.19
CA PRO A 184 -8.37 21.22 -10.06
C PRO A 184 -9.73 21.83 -9.71
N GLY A 185 -9.76 22.69 -8.70
CA GLY A 185 -10.99 23.32 -8.22
C GLY A 185 -11.77 22.51 -7.17
N LEU A 186 -11.47 21.22 -6.97
CA LEU A 186 -12.19 20.37 -6.01
C LEU A 186 -12.09 20.90 -4.58
N LEU A 187 -10.87 21.13 -4.06
CA LEU A 187 -10.70 21.62 -2.68
C LEU A 187 -11.38 22.97 -2.45
N ALA A 188 -11.32 23.88 -3.43
CA ALA A 188 -12.01 25.17 -3.35
C ALA A 188 -13.54 25.03 -3.38
N PHE A 189 -14.07 24.08 -4.15
CA PHE A 189 -15.49 23.75 -4.15
C PHE A 189 -15.94 23.18 -2.81
N LEU A 190 -15.19 22.23 -2.24
CA LEU A 190 -15.46 21.66 -0.92
C LEU A 190 -15.39 22.74 0.16
N GLY A 191 -14.39 23.61 0.10
CA GLY A 191 -14.24 24.67 1.09
C GLY A 191 -15.37 25.71 1.07
N LYS A 192 -15.89 26.04 -0.13
CA LYS A 192 -17.11 26.85 -0.24
C LYS A 192 -18.33 26.12 0.31
N ARG A 193 -18.45 24.82 0.06
CA ARG A 193 -19.58 24.00 0.50
C ARG A 193 -19.65 23.87 2.01
N TYR A 194 -18.51 23.66 2.66
CA TYR A 194 -18.42 23.38 4.10
C TYR A 194 -17.97 24.58 4.95
N GLY A 195 -17.77 25.74 4.33
CA GLY A 195 -17.53 27.00 5.03
C GLY A 195 -16.15 27.15 5.67
N HIS A 196 -15.17 26.31 5.29
CA HIS A 196 -13.79 26.37 5.79
C HIS A 196 -12.80 25.92 4.72
N GLU A 197 -11.50 26.13 4.91
CA GLU A 197 -10.48 25.64 3.97
C GLU A 197 -10.33 24.11 4.11
N VAL A 198 -10.55 23.39 3.01
CA VAL A 198 -10.37 21.93 2.96
C VAL A 198 -9.01 21.63 2.33
N ASP A 199 -8.14 20.96 3.09
CA ASP A 199 -6.82 20.56 2.62
C ASP A 199 -6.80 19.13 2.02
N ALA A 200 -5.62 18.70 1.55
CA ALA A 200 -5.44 17.39 0.95
C ALA A 200 -5.61 16.23 1.95
N LEU A 201 -5.20 16.41 3.19
CA LEU A 201 -5.29 15.37 4.22
C LEU A 201 -6.73 15.18 4.68
N GLU A 202 -7.48 16.27 4.80
CA GLU A 202 -8.91 16.25 5.06
C GLU A 202 -9.69 15.57 3.93
N TRP A 203 -9.37 15.91 2.67
CA TRP A 203 -9.92 15.20 1.52
C TRP A 203 -9.62 13.69 1.57
N LEU A 204 -8.37 13.31 1.88
CA LEU A 204 -8.00 11.91 1.99
C LEU A 204 -8.72 11.21 3.14
N ALA A 205 -8.89 11.89 4.28
CA ALA A 205 -9.61 11.37 5.44
C ALA A 205 -11.06 11.03 5.08
N TRP A 206 -11.77 12.01 4.50
CA TRP A 206 -13.12 11.78 3.99
C TRP A 206 -13.16 10.60 3.02
N THR A 207 -12.21 10.55 2.08
CA THR A 207 -12.17 9.48 1.07
C THR A 207 -11.98 8.10 1.71
N VAL A 208 -11.13 7.96 2.73
CA VAL A 208 -10.95 6.67 3.44
C VAL A 208 -12.23 6.24 4.16
N ALA A 209 -12.93 7.18 4.80
CA ALA A 209 -14.17 6.89 5.51
C ALA A 209 -15.30 6.48 4.53
N ALA A 210 -15.49 7.23 3.44
CA ALA A 210 -16.72 7.17 2.66
C ALA A 210 -16.60 6.48 1.28
N ALA A 211 -15.38 6.23 0.79
CA ALA A 211 -15.21 5.59 -0.52
C ALA A 211 -15.75 4.16 -0.55
N ARG A 212 -16.34 3.79 -1.69
CA ARG A 212 -16.93 2.46 -1.93
C ARG A 212 -16.31 1.79 -3.13
N PRO A 213 -15.94 0.50 -3.02
CA PRO A 213 -15.42 -0.25 -4.15
C PRO A 213 -16.52 -0.44 -5.19
N SER A 214 -16.15 -0.39 -6.47
CA SER A 214 -17.07 -0.71 -7.57
C SER A 214 -16.32 -1.30 -8.77
N PRO A 215 -17.01 -1.92 -9.74
CA PRO A 215 -16.37 -2.44 -10.95
C PRO A 215 -15.57 -1.39 -11.73
N ALA A 216 -15.93 -0.11 -11.65
CA ALA A 216 -15.29 0.99 -12.39
C ALA A 216 -14.16 1.69 -11.60
N GLY A 217 -13.86 1.25 -10.38
CA GLY A 217 -12.98 1.94 -9.43
C GLY A 217 -13.75 2.48 -8.21
N CYS A 218 -13.07 3.04 -7.23
CA CYS A 218 -13.75 3.55 -6.04
C CYS A 218 -14.67 4.72 -6.40
N ARG A 219 -15.88 4.73 -5.87
CA ARG A 219 -16.80 5.88 -5.89
C ARG A 219 -16.72 6.62 -4.57
N VAL A 220 -16.74 7.95 -4.60
CA VAL A 220 -16.62 8.78 -3.40
C VAL A 220 -17.83 9.72 -3.32
N PRO A 221 -18.72 9.56 -2.34
CA PRO A 221 -19.80 10.51 -2.15
C PRO A 221 -19.26 11.86 -1.66
N VAL A 222 -19.93 12.96 -2.03
CA VAL A 222 -19.64 14.31 -1.52
C VAL A 222 -20.92 14.86 -0.87
N PRO A 223 -21.11 14.72 0.44
CA PRO A 223 -22.39 14.97 1.09
C PRO A 223 -22.82 16.43 0.99
N ALA A 224 -24.13 16.67 0.95
CA ALA A 224 -24.69 18.03 1.07
C ALA A 224 -24.55 18.62 2.46
N ASP A 225 -24.71 17.78 3.48
CA ASP A 225 -24.68 18.19 4.88
C ASP A 225 -23.23 18.35 5.38
N PRO A 226 -22.84 19.56 5.88
CA PRO A 226 -21.54 19.78 6.52
C PRO A 226 -21.29 18.92 7.77
N GLU A 227 -22.33 18.54 8.51
CA GLU A 227 -22.18 17.68 9.69
C GLU A 227 -21.78 16.26 9.29
N VAL A 228 -22.35 15.74 8.20
CA VAL A 228 -21.96 14.45 7.63
C VAL A 228 -20.51 14.47 7.14
N TRP A 229 -20.11 15.56 6.46
CA TRP A 229 -18.71 15.75 6.07
C TRP A 229 -17.78 15.74 7.28
N ALA A 230 -18.08 16.56 8.29
CA ALA A 230 -17.26 16.68 9.49
C ALA A 230 -17.13 15.35 10.25
N ALA A 231 -18.24 14.61 10.40
CA ALA A 231 -18.23 13.29 11.03
C ALA A 231 -17.39 12.27 10.24
N GLY A 232 -17.51 12.25 8.91
CA GLY A 232 -16.73 11.34 8.07
C GLY A 232 -15.25 11.72 8.00
N VAL A 233 -14.92 13.01 8.02
CA VAL A 233 -13.54 13.48 8.15
C VAL A 233 -12.94 13.06 9.49
N ALA A 234 -13.69 13.21 10.59
CA ALA A 234 -13.22 12.79 11.92
C ALA A 234 -12.91 11.29 11.96
N LEU A 235 -13.85 10.44 11.53
CA LEU A 235 -13.61 9.00 11.40
C LEU A 235 -12.44 8.71 10.46
N GLY A 236 -12.40 9.39 9.31
CA GLY A 236 -11.36 9.25 8.31
C GLY A 236 -9.96 9.54 8.83
N ARG A 237 -9.81 10.55 9.70
CA ARG A 237 -8.53 10.90 10.35
C ARG A 237 -8.08 9.81 11.31
N GLU A 238 -9.00 9.24 12.09
CA GLU A 238 -8.69 8.10 12.96
C GLU A 238 -8.24 6.88 12.15
N LEU A 239 -9.00 6.52 11.11
CA LEU A 239 -8.65 5.40 10.23
C LEU A 239 -7.30 5.63 9.56
N LEU A 240 -7.05 6.83 9.02
CA LEU A 240 -5.78 7.18 8.41
C LEU A 240 -4.61 7.02 9.37
N ASP A 241 -4.73 7.52 10.59
CA ASP A 241 -3.66 7.43 11.57
C ASP A 241 -3.38 5.98 11.97
N VAL A 242 -4.41 5.14 12.11
CA VAL A 242 -4.24 3.69 12.33
C VAL A 242 -3.50 3.04 11.16
N GLN A 243 -3.90 3.31 9.92
CA GLN A 243 -3.23 2.76 8.73
C GLN A 243 -1.80 3.30 8.56
N ALA A 244 -1.53 4.53 8.98
CA ALA A 244 -0.22 5.15 9.05
C ALA A 244 0.57 4.80 10.33
N ARG A 245 0.11 3.83 11.12
CA ARG A 245 0.76 3.34 12.34
C ARG A 245 1.04 4.42 13.40
N GLY A 246 0.21 5.46 13.45
CA GLY A 246 0.35 6.56 14.39
C GLY A 246 1.28 7.69 13.93
N ALA A 247 1.74 7.66 12.68
CA ALA A 247 2.69 8.66 12.18
C ALA A 247 2.07 10.07 12.07
N LEU A 248 0.74 10.20 11.96
CA LEU A 248 0.07 11.49 11.83
C LEU A 248 -0.19 12.13 13.20
N SER A 249 -0.57 11.33 14.19
CA SER A 249 -0.78 11.78 15.58
C SER A 249 0.51 11.79 16.42
N GLY A 250 1.55 11.08 15.98
CA GLY A 250 2.76 10.81 16.76
C GLY A 250 2.57 9.73 17.83
N ALA A 251 1.42 9.05 17.88
CA ALA A 251 1.09 8.04 18.88
C ALA A 251 0.74 6.69 18.22
N LYS A 252 1.50 5.65 18.58
CA LYS A 252 1.25 4.29 18.10
C LYS A 252 -0.17 3.83 18.45
N PRO A 253 -0.91 3.18 17.53
CA PRO A 253 -2.25 2.67 17.77
C PRO A 253 -2.31 1.72 18.98
N ARG A 254 -3.37 1.83 19.78
CA ARG A 254 -3.59 1.01 20.98
C ARG A 254 -5.06 0.65 21.09
N LEU A 255 -5.35 -0.61 21.44
CA LEU A 255 -6.71 -1.02 21.74
C LEU A 255 -7.19 -0.41 23.08
N PRO A 256 -8.46 0.03 23.15
CA PRO A 256 -9.06 0.51 24.38
C PRO A 256 -9.30 -0.63 25.38
N GLY A 257 -9.60 -0.27 26.63
CA GLY A 257 -10.15 -1.21 27.62
C GLY A 257 -9.21 -2.36 28.04
N GLY A 258 -7.89 -2.21 27.90
CA GLY A 258 -6.94 -3.24 28.33
C GLY A 258 -6.88 -4.48 27.43
N ARG A 259 -7.54 -4.48 26.27
CA ARG A 259 -7.59 -5.59 25.31
C ARG A 259 -6.35 -5.73 24.43
N ARG A 260 -5.18 -5.30 24.92
CA ARG A 260 -3.93 -5.41 24.16
C ARG A 260 -3.60 -6.89 23.92
N PRO A 261 -3.25 -7.33 22.70
CA PRO A 261 -2.83 -8.70 22.46
C PRO A 261 -1.50 -8.99 23.16
N TYR A 262 -1.38 -10.17 23.77
CA TYR A 262 -0.16 -10.63 24.43
C TYR A 262 0.16 -12.09 24.06
N VAL A 263 1.44 -12.42 24.06
CA VAL A 263 1.92 -13.81 23.92
C VAL A 263 1.58 -14.55 25.22
N ARG A 264 0.65 -15.50 25.14
CA ARG A 264 0.23 -16.38 26.25
C ARG A 264 1.02 -17.68 26.29
N ALA A 265 1.42 -18.18 25.14
CA ALA A 265 2.36 -19.28 25.00
C ALA A 265 3.43 -18.89 23.97
N ALA A 266 4.69 -19.22 24.28
CA ALA A 266 5.83 -18.82 23.47
C ALA A 266 5.69 -19.29 22.02
N VAL A 267 5.99 -18.42 21.07
CA VAL A 267 5.97 -18.74 19.64
C VAL A 267 7.14 -19.67 19.32
N PRO A 268 6.91 -20.87 18.75
CA PRO A 268 7.97 -21.79 18.37
C PRO A 268 8.97 -21.19 17.37
N ALA A 269 10.16 -21.78 17.30
CA ALA A 269 11.21 -21.32 16.39
C ALA A 269 10.85 -21.51 14.91
N ARG A 270 10.02 -22.49 14.56
CA ARG A 270 9.56 -22.73 13.20
C ARG A 270 8.06 -22.91 13.23
N LEU A 271 7.38 -22.17 12.34
CA LEU A 271 5.94 -22.17 12.26
C LEU A 271 5.47 -22.81 10.96
N ALA A 272 4.43 -23.63 11.05
CA ALA A 272 3.78 -24.27 9.93
C ALA A 272 2.32 -23.81 9.79
N THR A 273 1.61 -23.66 10.90
CA THR A 273 0.17 -23.38 10.89
C THR A 273 -0.19 -22.10 11.63
N LEU A 274 -1.29 -21.49 11.17
CA LEU A 274 -1.93 -20.36 11.82
C LEU A 274 -3.43 -20.68 11.90
N THR A 275 -3.97 -20.73 13.11
CA THR A 275 -5.39 -20.98 13.36
C THR A 275 -5.96 -20.00 14.37
N TYR A 276 -7.28 -19.94 14.47
CA TYR A 276 -7.99 -19.08 15.40
C TYR A 276 -8.97 -19.91 16.22
N ASP A 277 -9.01 -19.59 17.51
CA ASP A 277 -9.83 -20.18 18.55
C ASP A 277 -10.80 -19.09 19.01
N ASP A 278 -12.08 -19.24 18.65
CA ASP A 278 -13.12 -18.23 18.86
C ASP A 278 -13.54 -18.15 20.33
N GLU A 279 -13.60 -19.29 21.04
CA GLU A 279 -13.94 -19.37 22.45
C GLU A 279 -12.94 -18.59 23.32
N ASP A 280 -11.64 -18.71 23.02
CA ASP A 280 -10.56 -18.06 23.79
C ASP A 280 -10.13 -16.69 23.22
N GLU A 281 -10.73 -16.24 22.13
CA GLU A 281 -10.24 -15.11 21.31
C GLU A 281 -8.73 -15.20 21.08
N ALA A 282 -8.26 -16.36 20.57
CA ALA A 282 -6.84 -16.67 20.53
C ALA A 282 -6.36 -16.99 19.12
N LEU A 283 -5.25 -16.36 18.74
CA LEU A 283 -4.48 -16.72 17.55
C LEU A 283 -3.44 -17.77 17.94
N CYS A 284 -3.55 -18.95 17.33
CA CYS A 284 -2.69 -20.10 17.59
C CYS A 284 -1.65 -20.22 16.47
N LEU A 285 -0.37 -20.24 16.86
CA LEU A 285 0.79 -20.37 15.97
C LEU A 285 1.52 -21.67 16.33
N ASP A 286 1.05 -22.80 15.79
CA ASP A 286 1.36 -24.15 16.27
C ASP A 286 1.15 -24.25 17.80
N GLU A 287 2.20 -24.51 18.60
CA GLU A 287 2.10 -24.54 20.07
C GLU A 287 2.09 -23.13 20.72
N GLY A 288 2.35 -22.07 19.95
CA GLY A 288 2.31 -20.69 20.41
C GLY A 288 0.89 -20.13 20.47
N ARG A 289 0.66 -19.16 21.36
CA ARG A 289 -0.68 -18.56 21.56
C ARG A 289 -0.59 -17.07 21.82
N ILE A 290 -1.41 -16.28 21.13
CA ILE A 290 -1.60 -14.85 21.36
C ILE A 290 -3.08 -14.59 21.71
N SER A 291 -3.35 -13.89 22.81
CA SER A 291 -4.71 -13.53 23.25
C SER A 291 -4.70 -12.31 24.18
N PRO A 292 -5.74 -11.44 24.14
CA PRO A 292 -6.92 -11.55 23.28
C PRO A 292 -6.66 -11.08 21.84
N VAL A 293 -7.33 -11.70 20.88
CA VAL A 293 -7.38 -11.35 19.46
C VAL A 293 -8.85 -11.26 19.08
N PRO A 294 -9.42 -10.05 18.94
CA PRO A 294 -10.83 -9.90 18.58
C PRO A 294 -11.14 -10.55 17.23
N GLU A 295 -12.34 -11.11 17.08
CA GLU A 295 -12.79 -11.79 15.86
C GLU A 295 -12.69 -10.86 14.65
N GLU A 296 -13.00 -9.57 14.80
CA GLU A 296 -12.90 -8.59 13.72
C GLU A 296 -11.48 -8.41 13.17
N ALA A 297 -10.44 -8.67 13.99
CA ALA A 297 -9.05 -8.66 13.54
C ALA A 297 -8.72 -9.95 12.77
N TRP A 298 -9.25 -11.08 13.23
CA TRP A 298 -9.09 -12.36 12.55
C TRP A 298 -9.80 -12.37 11.20
N GLU A 299 -11.07 -12.00 11.14
CA GLU A 299 -11.90 -11.96 9.93
C GLU A 299 -11.59 -10.78 8.99
N PHE A 300 -10.66 -9.91 9.36
CA PHE A 300 -10.29 -8.77 8.53
C PHE A 300 -9.74 -9.21 7.17
N ARG A 301 -10.44 -8.80 6.11
CA ARG A 301 -10.10 -9.14 4.72
C ARG A 301 -9.82 -7.90 3.90
N VAL A 302 -8.94 -8.07 2.91
CA VAL A 302 -8.68 -7.08 1.88
C VAL A 302 -8.63 -7.79 0.53
N GLY A 303 -9.50 -7.38 -0.40
CA GLY A 303 -9.58 -8.03 -1.71
C GLY A 303 -9.93 -9.52 -1.62
N GLY A 304 -10.73 -9.91 -0.62
CA GLY A 304 -11.16 -11.30 -0.40
C GLY A 304 -10.18 -12.18 0.38
N ALA A 305 -8.93 -11.77 0.55
CA ALA A 305 -7.92 -12.50 1.31
C ALA A 305 -7.90 -12.04 2.78
N ARG A 306 -7.76 -12.98 3.72
CA ARG A 306 -7.60 -12.68 5.15
C ARG A 306 -6.20 -12.13 5.39
N VAL A 307 -6.10 -10.98 6.06
CA VAL A 307 -4.82 -10.26 6.17
C VAL A 307 -3.80 -11.02 7.02
N LEU A 308 -4.22 -11.58 8.17
CA LEU A 308 -3.31 -12.32 9.05
C LEU A 308 -2.74 -13.58 8.39
N GLU A 309 -3.57 -14.34 7.68
CA GLU A 309 -3.12 -15.51 6.89
C GLU A 309 -2.11 -15.10 5.81
N GLN A 310 -2.39 -14.02 5.08
CA GLN A 310 -1.47 -13.54 4.04
C GLN A 310 -0.13 -13.08 4.64
N TRP A 311 -0.17 -12.31 5.73
CA TRP A 311 1.01 -11.82 6.43
C TRP A 311 1.88 -12.97 6.95
N PHE A 312 1.25 -14.02 7.47
CA PHE A 312 1.92 -15.24 7.94
C PHE A 312 2.53 -16.03 6.77
N ALA A 313 1.77 -16.26 5.70
CA ALA A 313 2.24 -16.99 4.53
C ALA A 313 3.47 -16.33 3.88
N HIS A 314 3.55 -15.00 3.86
CA HIS A 314 4.76 -14.29 3.38
C HIS A 314 6.03 -14.61 4.18
N ARG A 315 5.90 -15.05 5.44
CA ARG A 315 7.01 -15.37 6.35
C ARG A 315 7.31 -16.86 6.44
N THR A 316 6.33 -17.72 6.20
CA THR A 316 6.43 -19.18 6.42
C THR A 316 6.39 -20.02 5.15
N ALA A 317 6.06 -19.43 3.99
CA ALA A 317 6.02 -20.18 2.73
C ALA A 317 7.36 -20.89 2.47
N PRO A 318 7.33 -22.18 2.07
CA PRO A 318 8.53 -22.94 1.79
C PRO A 318 9.28 -22.33 0.61
N GLN A 319 10.61 -22.31 0.71
CA GLN A 319 11.50 -21.74 -0.30
C GLN A 319 12.32 -22.84 -0.97
N GLU A 320 12.61 -22.66 -2.25
CA GLU A 320 13.43 -23.59 -3.03
C GLU A 320 14.84 -23.70 -2.42
N PRO A 321 15.31 -24.90 -2.03
CA PRO A 321 16.65 -25.08 -1.48
C PRO A 321 17.74 -24.54 -2.41
N GLY A 322 18.70 -23.79 -1.86
CA GLY A 322 19.82 -23.22 -2.63
C GLY A 322 19.49 -21.92 -3.38
N SER A 323 18.22 -21.51 -3.43
CA SER A 323 17.83 -20.19 -3.93
C SER A 323 18.18 -19.06 -2.95
N LEU A 324 18.21 -17.81 -3.43
CA LEU A 324 18.36 -16.64 -2.55
C LEU A 324 17.19 -16.51 -1.57
N GLU A 325 15.98 -16.88 -1.97
CA GLU A 325 14.81 -16.85 -1.08
C GLU A 325 14.95 -17.79 0.11
N SER A 326 15.66 -18.91 -0.04
CA SER A 326 15.94 -19.83 1.07
C SER A 326 16.87 -19.25 2.14
N ILE A 327 17.55 -18.13 1.85
CA ILE A 327 18.30 -17.36 2.83
C ILE A 327 17.31 -16.54 3.65
N GLY A 328 17.22 -16.85 4.93
CA GLY A 328 16.33 -16.24 5.91
C GLY A 328 16.79 -16.54 7.34
N PRO A 329 16.09 -16.01 8.36
CA PRO A 329 16.37 -16.37 9.74
C PRO A 329 16.13 -17.87 9.97
N VAL A 330 16.99 -18.49 10.80
CA VAL A 330 16.93 -19.94 11.10
C VAL A 330 15.77 -20.28 12.07
N ALA A 331 15.31 -19.27 12.81
CA ALA A 331 14.23 -19.33 13.79
C ALA A 331 13.37 -18.06 13.70
N TRP A 332 12.12 -18.14 14.15
CA TRP A 332 11.17 -17.03 14.24
C TRP A 332 11.72 -15.86 15.07
N PRO A 333 12.00 -14.70 14.46
CA PRO A 333 12.51 -13.53 15.17
C PRO A 333 11.46 -12.91 16.11
N GLN A 334 11.91 -12.37 17.24
CA GLN A 334 11.03 -11.67 18.20
C GLN A 334 10.38 -10.43 17.57
N GLU A 335 11.07 -9.79 16.62
CA GLU A 335 10.59 -8.64 15.87
C GLU A 335 9.33 -9.00 15.08
N TRP A 336 9.25 -10.20 14.51
CA TRP A 336 8.06 -10.65 13.76
C TRP A 336 6.87 -10.86 14.70
N THR A 337 7.10 -11.36 15.92
CA THR A 337 6.03 -11.39 16.95
C THR A 337 5.56 -9.98 17.28
N SER A 338 6.46 -9.02 17.42
CA SER A 338 6.10 -7.62 17.72
C SER A 338 5.30 -6.99 16.57
N GLU A 339 5.71 -7.22 15.32
CA GLU A 339 4.97 -6.81 14.12
C GLU A 339 3.57 -7.45 14.06
N LEU A 340 3.43 -8.73 14.45
CA LEU A 340 2.15 -9.42 14.49
C LEU A 340 1.20 -8.82 15.54
N LEU A 341 1.70 -8.50 16.74
CA LEU A 341 0.90 -7.84 17.78
C LEU A 341 0.40 -6.46 17.34
N ASP A 342 1.25 -5.72 16.62
CA ASP A 342 0.90 -4.42 16.04
C ASP A 342 -0.14 -4.58 14.93
N LEU A 343 0.02 -5.59 14.08
CA LEU A 343 -0.94 -5.90 13.03
C LEU A 343 -2.31 -6.26 13.61
N ILE A 344 -2.38 -7.16 14.58
CA ILE A 344 -3.63 -7.51 15.28
C ILE A 344 -4.30 -6.26 15.84
N THR A 345 -3.52 -5.39 16.51
CA THR A 345 -4.01 -4.13 17.08
C THR A 345 -4.63 -3.23 16.01
N MET A 346 -3.94 -3.03 14.87
CA MET A 346 -4.47 -2.22 13.77
C MET A 346 -5.74 -2.83 13.16
N LEU A 347 -5.74 -4.14 12.91
CA LEU A 347 -6.89 -4.82 12.31
C LEU A 347 -8.12 -4.79 13.21
N ALA A 348 -7.95 -4.96 14.52
CA ALA A 348 -9.02 -4.82 15.50
C ALA A 348 -9.60 -3.40 15.50
N LEU A 349 -8.72 -2.37 15.53
CA LEU A 349 -9.15 -0.96 15.48
C LEU A 349 -9.89 -0.61 14.19
N LEU A 350 -9.46 -1.14 13.05
CA LEU A 350 -10.13 -0.91 11.76
C LEU A 350 -11.43 -1.70 11.66
N GLY A 351 -11.43 -2.97 12.07
CA GLY A 351 -12.58 -3.86 12.01
C GLY A 351 -13.75 -3.36 12.85
N ALA A 352 -13.47 -2.82 14.04
CA ALA A 352 -14.48 -2.23 14.93
C ALA A 352 -15.20 -1.02 14.33
N ARG A 353 -14.65 -0.38 13.29
CA ARG A 353 -15.17 0.86 12.70
C ARG A 353 -15.91 0.66 11.36
N GLU A 354 -16.03 -0.59 10.87
CA GLU A 354 -16.61 -0.84 9.54
C GLU A 354 -18.09 -0.45 9.46
N ALA A 355 -18.86 -0.64 10.53
CA ALA A 355 -20.26 -0.23 10.60
C ALA A 355 -20.44 1.29 10.51
N GLU A 356 -19.54 2.07 11.11
CA GLU A 356 -19.55 3.53 11.05
C GLU A 356 -19.26 4.03 9.62
N ARG A 357 -18.34 3.37 8.89
CA ARG A 357 -18.06 3.69 7.47
C ARG A 357 -19.27 3.46 6.58
N ALA A 358 -20.05 2.40 6.85
CA ALA A 358 -21.26 2.09 6.10
C ALA A 358 -22.37 3.16 6.25
N ALA A 359 -22.30 4.01 7.27
CA ALA A 359 -23.30 5.06 7.52
C ALA A 359 -23.21 6.25 6.54
N PHE A 360 -22.09 6.45 5.84
CA PHE A 360 -21.90 7.58 4.92
C PHE A 360 -22.57 7.34 3.54
N THR A 361 -23.88 7.10 3.56
CA THR A 361 -24.70 6.69 2.40
C THR A 361 -25.81 7.65 1.95
N GLY A 362 -25.89 8.83 2.54
CA GLY A 362 -26.91 9.84 2.21
C GLY A 362 -26.75 10.58 0.89
N GLU A 363 -27.60 11.61 0.70
CA GLU A 363 -27.58 12.50 -0.46
C GLU A 363 -26.20 13.16 -0.63
N ALA A 364 -25.65 13.01 -1.83
CA ALA A 364 -24.33 13.49 -2.20
C ALA A 364 -24.40 14.24 -3.53
N ALA A 365 -23.51 15.21 -3.70
CA ALA A 365 -23.27 15.89 -4.95
C ALA A 365 -22.96 14.84 -6.03
N GLY A 366 -23.82 14.81 -7.04
CA GLY A 366 -23.67 13.95 -8.19
C GLY A 366 -22.59 14.45 -9.15
N ARG A 367 -22.30 13.68 -10.19
CA ARG A 367 -21.33 14.07 -11.21
C ARG A 367 -21.76 15.34 -11.96
N GLU A 368 -23.06 15.58 -12.08
CA GLU A 368 -23.58 16.78 -12.76
C GLU A 368 -23.23 18.07 -12.02
N GLU A 369 -23.36 18.10 -10.69
CA GLU A 369 -22.99 19.26 -9.87
C GLU A 369 -21.49 19.58 -10.03
N LEU A 370 -20.63 18.56 -10.00
CA LEU A 370 -19.19 18.74 -10.18
C LEU A 370 -18.80 19.15 -11.61
N ARG A 371 -19.56 18.72 -12.64
CA ARG A 371 -19.40 19.21 -14.02
C ARG A 371 -19.83 20.67 -14.13
N ALA A 372 -20.96 21.05 -13.53
CA ALA A 372 -21.42 22.43 -13.51
C ALA A 372 -20.42 23.36 -12.80
N ALA A 373 -19.73 22.86 -11.77
CA ALA A 373 -18.64 23.55 -11.10
C ALA A 373 -17.30 23.57 -11.88
N GLY A 374 -17.22 22.93 -13.05
CA GLY A 374 -16.01 22.87 -13.88
C GLY A 374 -14.90 21.97 -13.33
N ILE A 375 -15.21 21.09 -12.38
CA ILE A 375 -14.24 20.17 -11.76
C ILE A 375 -14.08 18.91 -12.62
N LEU A 376 -15.19 18.43 -13.20
CA LEU A 376 -15.22 17.24 -14.04
C LEU A 376 -15.46 17.58 -15.52
N PRO A 377 -14.79 16.88 -16.46
CA PRO A 377 -13.69 15.95 -16.24
C PRO A 377 -12.38 16.67 -15.86
N PRO A 378 -11.46 16.04 -15.10
CA PRO A 378 -10.18 16.64 -14.81
C PRO A 378 -9.33 16.80 -16.08
N PRO A 379 -8.52 17.87 -16.21
CA PRO A 379 -7.69 18.09 -17.38
C PRO A 379 -6.62 16.99 -17.51
N PRO A 380 -6.20 16.59 -18.73
CA PRO A 380 -5.24 15.49 -18.93
C PRO A 380 -3.92 15.64 -18.16
N ARG A 381 -3.46 16.88 -17.95
CA ARG A 381 -2.24 17.18 -17.17
C ARG A 381 -2.33 16.74 -15.70
N ALA A 382 -3.53 16.70 -15.12
CA ALA A 382 -3.74 16.30 -13.73
C ALA A 382 -3.60 14.79 -13.53
N ARG A 383 -3.70 14.00 -14.61
CA ARG A 383 -3.55 12.53 -14.59
C ARG A 383 -2.10 12.05 -14.62
N ARG A 384 -1.13 12.96 -14.52
CA ARG A 384 0.31 12.69 -14.64
C ARG A 384 1.04 13.23 -13.40
N PRO A 385 2.25 12.73 -13.06
CA PRO A 385 3.11 13.41 -12.09
C PRO A 385 3.30 14.88 -12.50
N ALA A 386 3.61 15.75 -11.54
CA ALA A 386 3.98 17.12 -11.89
C ALA A 386 5.25 17.11 -12.74
N SER A 387 5.30 17.95 -13.77
CA SER A 387 6.38 18.02 -14.73
C SER A 387 7.61 18.71 -14.15
N VAL A 388 8.24 18.17 -13.11
CA VAL A 388 9.53 18.70 -12.65
C VAL A 388 10.50 17.56 -12.30
N LEU A 389 11.56 17.53 -13.10
CA LEU A 389 12.82 16.84 -12.86
C LEU A 389 13.65 17.71 -11.89
N ASP A 390 13.31 17.72 -10.60
CA ASP A 390 14.14 18.41 -9.58
C ASP A 390 15.38 17.55 -9.20
N HIS A 391 15.44 16.30 -9.66
CA HIS A 391 16.50 15.35 -9.29
C HIS A 391 17.35 15.03 -10.51
N GLN A 392 18.67 15.21 -10.38
CA GLN A 392 19.62 14.62 -11.32
C GLN A 392 19.60 13.10 -11.15
N GLU A 393 19.08 12.40 -12.15
CA GLU A 393 19.04 10.94 -12.21
C GLU A 393 20.23 10.47 -13.04
N GLU A 394 21.08 9.61 -12.47
CA GLU A 394 22.14 8.94 -13.22
C GLU A 394 21.50 7.97 -14.21
N GLY A 395 21.77 8.16 -15.51
CA GLY A 395 21.29 7.29 -16.57
C GLY A 395 22.03 5.96 -16.60
N PRO A 396 21.61 5.05 -17.49
CA PRO A 396 22.21 3.72 -17.59
C PRO A 396 23.72 3.81 -17.79
N GLU A 397 24.48 2.99 -17.05
CA GLU A 397 25.93 2.87 -17.21
C GLU A 397 26.69 4.21 -17.01
N GLY A 398 26.27 5.03 -16.03
CA GLY A 398 26.94 6.27 -15.67
C GLY A 398 26.67 7.44 -16.62
N GLN A 399 25.69 7.30 -17.52
CA GLN A 399 25.34 8.37 -18.47
C GLN A 399 24.56 9.48 -17.77
N PHE A 400 25.16 10.65 -17.59
CA PHE A 400 24.40 11.85 -17.23
C PHE A 400 23.86 12.50 -18.49
N MET A 401 22.54 12.69 -18.58
CA MET A 401 21.97 13.59 -19.59
C MET A 401 22.38 15.01 -19.20
N LEU A 402 23.12 15.69 -20.08
CA LEU A 402 23.29 17.14 -20.00
C LEU A 402 21.89 17.76 -20.15
N LEU A 403 21.37 18.33 -19.07
CA LEU A 403 20.08 19.05 -19.05
C LEU A 403 20.17 20.35 -19.84
#